data_AF-A0A372ML93-F1
#
_entry.id   AF-A0A372ML93-F1
#
_cell.length_a   1.000
_cell.length_b   1.000
_cell.length_c   1.000
_cell.angle_alpha   90.00
_cell.angle_beta   90.00
_cell.angle_gamma   90.00
#
_symmetry.space_group_name_H-M   'P 1'
#
loop_
_entity.id
_entity.type
_entity.pdbx_description
1 polymer ?
#
loop_
_entity_poly.entity_id
_entity_poly.type
_entity_poly.pdbx_seq_one_letter_code
_entity_poly.pdbx_strand_id
1 'polypeptide(L)'
;MKKSTILCMLLLFLLSTPLLSRSLGYGLGYYGEEIMDGPERVSSGVEVSLAYQPWLLEYGNPSLVGKVAFGTDQDKEWVIPYLQAGLNIDLVRTMNHPFNVIAHNVIAYTPAIGLFYQMDPMRESSSFTVEMSPLKLSQKDFWYEFFSPFISFNLDEGVVDSWGITLVRYTYFVTK
;
A
#
# COMPACT_ATOMS: atom_id res chain seq x y z
N MET A 1 10.06 10.21 23.26
CA MET A 1 9.27 9.01 22.93
C MET A 1 9.91 8.32 21.74
N LYS A 2 10.13 7.00 21.77
CA LYS A 2 10.70 6.28 20.62
C LYS A 2 9.70 6.34 19.46
N LYS A 3 10.18 6.51 18.22
CA LYS A 3 9.34 6.61 17.00
C LYS A 3 8.38 5.42 16.87
N SER A 4 8.79 4.22 17.32
CA SER A 4 7.93 3.02 17.33
C SER A 4 6.74 3.12 18.28
N THR A 5 6.84 3.89 19.38
CA THR A 5 5.74 4.04 20.34
C THR A 5 4.59 4.85 19.75
N ILE A 6 4.89 5.87 18.95
CA ILE A 6 3.88 6.70 18.28
C ILE A 6 3.14 5.86 17.22
N LEU A 7 3.87 5.07 16.44
CA LEU A 7 3.29 4.17 15.44
C LEU A 7 2.36 3.14 16.09
N CYS A 8 2.80 2.48 17.18
CA CYS A 8 1.95 1.55 17.93
C CYS A 8 0.70 2.22 18.50
N MET A 9 0.80 3.44 19.04
CA MET A 9 -0.37 4.17 19.52
C MET A 9 -1.35 4.52 18.39
N LEU A 10 -0.83 4.92 17.22
CA LEU A 10 -1.66 5.22 16.06
C LEU A 10 -2.40 3.95 15.56
N LEU A 11 -1.69 2.82 15.50
CA LEU A 11 -2.27 1.51 15.15
C LEU A 11 -3.37 1.10 16.14
N LEU A 12 -3.13 1.25 17.45
CA LEU A 12 -4.12 0.96 18.48
C LEU A 12 -5.32 1.91 18.43
N PHE A 13 -5.10 3.19 18.12
CA PHE A 13 -6.17 4.16 17.95
C PHE A 13 -7.06 3.82 16.75
N LEU A 14 -6.45 3.44 15.62
CA LEU A 14 -7.17 2.99 14.43
C LEU A 14 -8.02 1.74 14.74
N LEU A 15 -7.45 0.75 15.43
CA LEU A 15 -8.12 -0.52 15.75
C LEU A 15 -9.19 -0.41 16.84
N SER A 16 -9.16 0.63 17.69
CA SER A 16 -10.12 0.82 18.80
C SER A 16 -11.36 1.63 18.43
N THR A 17 -11.43 2.14 17.20
CA THR A 17 -12.59 2.92 16.74
C THR A 17 -13.77 2.00 16.38
N PRO A 18 -15.00 2.32 16.84
CA PRO A 18 -16.18 1.53 16.47
C PRO A 18 -16.39 1.59 14.95
N LEU A 19 -16.89 0.48 14.37
CA LEU A 19 -17.25 0.27 12.96
C LEU A 19 -18.36 1.25 12.50
N LEU A 20 -18.07 2.55 12.50
CA LEU A 20 -19.02 3.60 12.15
C LEU A 20 -19.10 3.82 10.64
N SER A 21 -18.18 3.27 9.84
CA SER A 21 -18.30 3.20 8.40
C SER A 21 -17.57 1.99 7.83
N ARG A 22 -18.24 1.25 6.93
CA ARG A 22 -17.71 0.49 5.78
C ARG A 22 -16.19 0.27 5.78
N SER A 23 -15.73 -0.80 6.41
CA SER A 23 -14.42 -0.74 7.08
C SER A 23 -13.36 -1.72 6.59
N LEU A 24 -13.72 -2.83 5.95
CA LEU A 24 -12.76 -3.89 5.59
C LEU A 24 -12.80 -4.16 4.11
N GLY A 25 -11.62 -4.17 3.49
CA GLY A 25 -11.44 -4.49 2.09
C GLY A 25 -10.32 -5.49 1.87
N TYR A 26 -10.39 -6.18 0.75
CA TYR A 26 -9.32 -7.02 0.24
C TYR A 26 -8.96 -6.54 -1.16
N GLY A 27 -7.70 -6.68 -1.53
CA GLY A 27 -7.21 -6.21 -2.81
C GLY A 27 -6.23 -7.16 -3.46
N LEU A 28 -6.13 -6.98 -4.77
CA LEU A 28 -5.22 -7.70 -5.65
C LEU A 28 -4.48 -6.66 -6.49
N GLY A 29 -3.16 -6.76 -6.53
CA GLY A 29 -2.32 -5.89 -7.34
C GLY A 29 -1.26 -6.66 -8.10
N TYR A 30 -0.65 -5.99 -9.07
CA TYR A 30 0.49 -6.49 -9.82
C TYR A 30 1.66 -5.54 -9.62
N TYR A 31 2.82 -6.08 -9.27
CA TYR A 31 4.01 -5.30 -8.97
C TYR A 31 5.21 -5.80 -9.78
N GLY A 32 6.18 -4.92 -9.93
CA GLY A 32 7.55 -5.23 -10.30
C GLY A 32 8.49 -4.44 -9.40
N GLU A 33 9.59 -5.07 -8.99
CA GLU A 33 10.58 -4.49 -8.09
C GLU A 33 11.99 -4.90 -8.49
N GLU A 34 12.93 -4.06 -8.14
CA GLU A 34 14.37 -4.29 -8.21
C GLU A 34 14.95 -4.20 -6.80
N ILE A 35 15.65 -5.25 -6.40
CA ILE A 35 16.37 -5.35 -5.13
C ILE A 35 17.80 -4.87 -5.39
N MET A 36 18.18 -3.81 -4.68
CA MET A 36 19.48 -3.15 -4.82
C MET A 36 20.48 -3.58 -3.75
N ASP A 37 19.98 -4.01 -2.58
CA ASP A 37 20.82 -4.44 -1.47
C ASP A 37 21.14 -5.94 -1.59
N GLY A 38 22.31 -6.24 -2.15
CA GLY A 38 22.80 -7.59 -2.46
C GLY A 38 23.10 -7.79 -3.96
N PRO A 39 23.14 -9.04 -4.47
CA PRO A 39 23.16 -9.26 -5.91
C PRO A 39 21.86 -8.73 -6.53
N GLU A 40 21.99 -7.85 -7.51
CA GLU A 40 20.85 -7.26 -8.24
C GLU A 40 19.86 -8.36 -8.66
N ARG A 41 18.61 -8.21 -8.23
CA ARG A 41 17.52 -9.15 -8.49
C ARG A 41 16.28 -8.37 -8.88
N VAL A 42 15.66 -8.81 -9.96
CA VAL A 42 14.35 -8.31 -10.38
C VAL A 42 13.29 -9.34 -10.02
N SER A 43 12.20 -8.88 -9.44
CA SER A 43 11.05 -9.68 -9.03
C SER A 43 9.78 -9.04 -9.56
N SER A 44 8.83 -9.87 -10.00
CA SER A 44 7.51 -9.40 -10.38
C SER A 44 6.46 -10.44 -10.07
N GLY A 45 5.23 -9.98 -9.86
CA GLY A 45 4.16 -10.88 -9.48
C GLY A 45 2.89 -10.19 -9.05
N VAL A 46 2.23 -10.84 -8.10
CA VAL A 46 0.92 -10.49 -7.57
C VAL A 46 1.04 -10.14 -6.10
N GLU A 47 0.39 -9.05 -5.71
CA GLU A 47 0.24 -8.65 -4.33
C GLU A 47 -1.20 -8.88 -3.89
N VAL A 48 -1.39 -9.49 -2.72
CA VAL A 48 -2.68 -9.56 -2.04
C VAL A 48 -2.64 -8.60 -0.86
N SER A 49 -3.66 -7.76 -0.72
CA SER A 49 -3.75 -6.77 0.34
C SER A 49 -5.03 -6.88 1.15
N LEU A 50 -4.97 -6.51 2.42
CA LEU A 50 -6.12 -6.24 3.28
C LEU A 50 -6.08 -4.77 3.69
N ALA A 51 -7.21 -4.09 3.60
CA ALA A 51 -7.35 -2.69 3.97
C ALA A 51 -8.41 -2.53 5.04
N TYR A 52 -8.11 -1.72 6.05
CA TYR A 52 -9.07 -1.26 7.04
C TYR A 52 -9.18 0.26 6.99
N GLN A 53 -10.35 0.77 6.61
CA GLN A 53 -10.63 2.20 6.47
C GLN A 53 -11.73 2.61 7.46
N PRO A 54 -11.37 3.07 8.67
CA PRO A 54 -12.36 3.38 9.71
C PRO A 54 -13.18 4.65 9.43
N TRP A 55 -12.63 5.59 8.66
CA TRP A 55 -13.24 6.90 8.40
C TRP A 55 -13.39 7.18 6.91
N LEU A 56 -14.15 8.22 6.60
CA LEU A 56 -14.27 8.78 5.26
C LEU A 56 -14.04 10.29 5.31
N LEU A 57 -12.82 10.69 5.67
CA LEU A 57 -12.42 12.09 5.75
C LEU A 57 -12.16 12.67 4.35
N GLU A 58 -12.35 13.97 4.19
CA GLU A 58 -12.03 14.67 2.94
C GLU A 58 -10.52 14.86 2.75
N TYR A 59 -9.78 15.07 3.84
CA TYR A 59 -8.33 15.30 3.83
C TYR A 59 -7.64 14.37 4.83
N GLY A 60 -6.45 13.89 4.45
CA GLY A 60 -5.60 13.09 5.34
C GLY A 60 -6.28 11.83 5.87
N ASN A 61 -7.13 11.18 5.06
CA ASN A 61 -7.94 10.04 5.47
C ASN A 61 -7.06 8.79 5.61
N PRO A 62 -6.82 8.28 6.84
CA PRO A 62 -5.91 7.18 7.04
C PRO A 62 -6.62 5.83 6.90
N SER A 63 -5.87 4.85 6.44
CA SER A 63 -6.27 3.45 6.37
C SER A 63 -5.12 2.56 6.81
N LEU A 64 -5.43 1.47 7.49
CA LEU A 64 -4.47 0.43 7.83
C LEU A 64 -4.44 -0.56 6.67
N VAL A 65 -3.25 -0.93 6.20
CA VAL A 65 -3.10 -1.84 5.07
C VAL A 65 -2.03 -2.88 5.38
N GLY A 66 -2.36 -4.15 5.16
CA GLY A 66 -1.43 -5.27 5.17
C GLY A 66 -1.31 -5.86 3.77
N LYS A 67 -0.11 -6.24 3.34
CA LYS A 67 0.15 -6.77 1.99
C LYS A 67 1.07 -7.98 2.05
N VAL A 68 0.86 -8.91 1.13
CA VAL A 68 1.72 -10.06 0.89
C VAL A 68 1.98 -10.15 -0.61
N ALA A 69 3.24 -10.20 -0.99
CA ALA A 69 3.65 -10.37 -2.38
C ALA A 69 4.03 -11.82 -2.70
N PHE A 70 3.60 -12.28 -3.86
CA PHE A 70 3.94 -13.57 -4.44
C PHE A 70 4.42 -13.34 -5.87
N GLY A 71 5.62 -13.80 -6.21
CA GLY A 71 6.19 -13.54 -7.52
C GLY A 71 7.23 -14.55 -7.94
N THR A 72 7.84 -14.24 -9.07
CA THR A 72 9.00 -14.96 -9.58
C THR A 72 10.18 -14.01 -9.69
N ASP A 73 11.37 -14.50 -9.34
CA ASP A 73 12.62 -13.79 -9.57
C ASP A 73 13.14 -13.98 -11.00
N GLN A 74 14.31 -13.40 -11.29
CA GLN A 74 14.99 -13.51 -12.58
C GLN A 74 15.36 -14.95 -12.99
N ASP A 75 15.52 -15.84 -12.01
CA ASP A 75 15.84 -17.26 -12.21
C ASP A 75 14.56 -18.12 -12.35
N LYS A 76 13.38 -17.48 -12.29
CA LYS A 76 12.03 -18.07 -12.36
C LYS A 76 11.70 -18.94 -11.14
N GLU A 77 12.39 -18.72 -10.04
CA GLU A 77 12.05 -19.35 -8.77
C GLU A 77 10.87 -18.61 -8.12
N TRP A 78 9.99 -19.36 -7.49
CA TRP A 78 8.86 -18.78 -6.76
C TRP A 78 9.34 -18.20 -5.44
N VAL A 79 9.00 -16.94 -5.21
CA VAL A 79 9.45 -16.17 -4.05
C VAL A 79 8.28 -15.44 -3.38
N ILE A 80 8.45 -15.14 -2.11
CA ILE A 80 7.60 -14.21 -1.34
C ILE A 80 8.49 -13.01 -1.01
N PRO A 81 8.53 -11.97 -1.84
CA PRO A 81 9.55 -10.94 -1.69
C PRO A 81 9.30 -10.03 -0.49
N TYR A 82 8.03 -9.80 -0.15
CA TYR A 82 7.69 -8.97 0.99
C TYR A 82 6.38 -9.31 1.66
N LEU A 83 6.39 -9.08 2.97
CA LEU A 83 5.23 -8.94 3.85
C LEU A 83 5.24 -7.50 4.38
N GLN A 84 4.17 -6.74 4.12
CA GLN A 84 4.07 -5.36 4.55
C GLN A 84 2.89 -5.14 5.48
N ALA A 85 3.05 -4.25 6.45
CA ALA A 85 1.97 -3.72 7.25
C ALA A 85 2.23 -2.24 7.54
N GLY A 86 1.20 -1.41 7.41
CA GLY A 86 1.40 0.03 7.51
C GLY A 86 0.15 0.86 7.28
N LEU A 87 0.38 2.15 7.09
CA LEU A 87 -0.67 3.14 6.91
C LEU A 87 -0.66 3.64 5.48
N ASN A 88 -1.83 3.74 4.87
CA ASN A 88 -2.04 4.47 3.63
C ASN A 88 -2.93 5.67 3.92
N ILE A 89 -2.50 6.86 3.53
CA ILE A 89 -3.14 8.13 3.85
C ILE A 89 -3.58 8.80 2.55
N ASP A 90 -4.89 8.91 2.34
CA ASP A 90 -5.43 9.70 1.23
C ASP A 90 -5.22 11.19 1.55
N LEU A 91 -4.54 11.90 0.66
CA LEU A 91 -4.17 13.30 0.88
C LEU A 91 -5.40 14.21 0.79
N VAL A 92 -6.23 13.98 -0.23
CA VAL A 92 -7.45 14.75 -0.52
C VAL A 92 -8.45 13.86 -1.23
N ARG A 93 -9.74 14.06 -1.03
CA ARG A 93 -10.82 13.43 -1.77
C ARG A 93 -11.60 14.47 -2.57
N THR A 94 -11.55 14.40 -3.90
CA THR A 94 -12.25 15.35 -4.78
C THR A 94 -12.99 14.64 -5.91
N MET A 95 -14.19 15.13 -6.24
CA MET A 95 -14.97 14.70 -7.41
C MET A 95 -14.62 15.50 -8.67
N ASN A 96 -13.97 16.66 -8.50
CA ASN A 96 -13.59 17.55 -9.59
C ASN A 96 -12.11 17.31 -9.92
N HIS A 97 -11.84 16.37 -10.82
CA HIS A 97 -10.48 15.98 -11.21
C HIS A 97 -10.37 15.80 -12.73
N PRO A 98 -9.17 15.99 -13.31
CA PRO A 98 -8.98 15.98 -14.77
C PRO A 98 -9.25 14.62 -15.43
N PHE A 99 -9.21 13.53 -14.65
CA PHE A 99 -9.43 12.16 -15.14
C PHE A 99 -10.91 11.78 -15.35
N ASN A 100 -11.86 12.70 -15.12
CA ASN A 100 -13.29 12.45 -15.34
C ASN A 100 -13.66 12.07 -16.78
N VAL A 101 -12.77 12.31 -17.75
CA VAL A 101 -12.98 11.90 -19.16
C VAL A 101 -12.90 10.38 -19.34
N ILE A 102 -12.19 9.68 -18.46
CA ILE A 102 -11.94 8.23 -18.55
C ILE A 102 -12.96 7.46 -17.69
N ALA A 103 -13.51 8.10 -16.67
CA ALA A 103 -14.44 7.49 -15.73
C ALA A 103 -15.90 7.63 -16.22
N HIS A 104 -16.52 6.51 -16.56
CA HIS A 104 -17.95 6.46 -16.92
C HIS A 104 -18.89 6.54 -15.70
N ASN A 105 -18.31 6.48 -14.49
CA ASN A 105 -19.01 6.50 -13.22
C ASN A 105 -18.48 7.65 -12.36
N VAL A 106 -19.35 8.20 -11.52
CA VAL A 106 -18.99 9.18 -10.50
C VAL A 106 -17.95 8.55 -9.55
N ILE A 107 -16.70 9.02 -9.63
CA ILE A 107 -15.56 8.48 -8.89
C ILE A 107 -14.78 9.62 -8.25
N ALA A 108 -14.29 9.42 -7.03
CA ALA A 108 -13.44 10.40 -6.37
C ALA A 108 -11.98 10.17 -6.73
N TYR A 109 -11.23 11.22 -7.00
CA TYR A 109 -9.78 11.18 -7.02
C TYR A 109 -9.26 11.34 -5.59
N THR A 110 -8.42 10.39 -5.17
CA THR A 110 -7.92 10.26 -3.79
C THR A 110 -6.44 9.89 -3.77
N PRO A 111 -5.52 10.74 -4.25
CA PRO A 111 -4.10 10.43 -4.25
C PRO A 111 -3.62 10.13 -2.82
N ALA A 112 -2.72 9.17 -2.67
CA ALA A 112 -2.34 8.67 -1.35
C ALA A 112 -0.83 8.50 -1.18
N ILE A 113 -0.39 8.52 0.07
CA ILE A 113 0.96 8.13 0.49
C ILE A 113 0.85 7.00 1.50
N GLY A 114 1.59 5.93 1.22
CA GLY A 114 1.72 4.76 2.07
C GLY A 114 3.04 4.73 2.81
N LEU A 115 3.01 4.36 4.09
CA LEU A 115 4.17 4.13 4.93
C LEU A 115 4.05 2.73 5.54
N PHE A 116 4.99 1.85 5.20
CA PHE A 116 4.92 0.45 5.55
C PHE A 116 6.18 -0.01 6.27
N TYR A 117 6.00 -0.86 7.26
CA TYR A 117 7.04 -1.77 7.68
C TYR A 117 7.01 -2.98 6.75
N GLN A 118 8.16 -3.32 6.17
CA GLN A 118 8.35 -4.44 5.27
C GLN A 118 9.27 -5.47 5.94
N MET A 119 8.91 -6.74 5.83
CA MET A 119 9.77 -7.86 6.14
C MET A 119 9.96 -8.69 4.86
N ASP A 120 11.20 -9.01 4.53
CA ASP A 120 11.56 -9.95 3.47
C ASP A 120 11.80 -11.33 4.12
N PRO A 121 10.88 -12.31 3.96
CA PRO A 121 11.03 -13.64 4.56
C PRO A 121 12.22 -14.43 4.04
N MET A 122 12.72 -14.12 2.84
CA MET A 122 13.80 -14.89 2.20
C MET A 122 15.17 -14.35 2.57
N ARG A 123 15.29 -13.02 2.76
CA ARG A 123 16.53 -12.37 3.20
C ARG A 123 16.60 -12.15 4.71
N GLU A 124 15.53 -12.44 5.44
CA GLU A 124 15.37 -12.14 6.88
C GLU A 124 15.66 -10.66 7.20
N SER A 125 15.41 -9.76 6.24
CA SER A 125 15.67 -8.34 6.37
C SER A 125 14.40 -7.56 6.68
N SER A 126 14.56 -6.42 7.36
CA SER A 126 13.48 -5.51 7.71
C SER A 126 13.72 -4.14 7.11
N SER A 127 12.72 -3.66 6.38
CA SER A 127 12.80 -2.41 5.62
C SER A 127 11.63 -1.49 5.98
N PHE A 128 11.80 -0.20 5.73
CA PHE A 128 10.73 0.79 5.77
C PHE A 128 10.41 1.26 4.36
N THR A 129 9.17 1.12 3.94
CA THR A 129 8.73 1.39 2.59
C THR A 129 7.85 2.63 2.54
N VAL A 130 8.15 3.50 1.59
CA VAL A 130 7.30 4.63 1.21
C VAL A 130 6.70 4.33 -0.15
N GLU A 131 5.37 4.31 -0.24
CA GLU A 131 4.61 4.12 -1.47
C GLU A 131 3.86 5.42 -1.79
N MET A 132 3.74 5.76 -3.06
CA MET A 132 2.90 6.86 -3.51
C MET A 132 1.88 6.33 -4.51
N SER A 133 0.61 6.64 -4.32
CA SER A 133 -0.46 6.30 -5.26
C SER A 133 -1.04 7.58 -5.86
N PRO A 134 -0.33 8.19 -6.84
CA PRO A 134 -0.76 9.46 -7.42
C PRO A 134 -2.07 9.31 -8.20
N LEU A 135 -2.34 8.15 -8.79
CA LEU A 135 -3.53 7.88 -9.60
C LEU A 135 -4.49 6.93 -8.89
N LYS A 136 -4.75 7.21 -7.61
CA LYS A 136 -5.77 6.50 -6.83
C LYS A 136 -7.15 7.12 -7.05
N LEU A 137 -8.11 6.28 -7.40
CA LEU A 137 -9.52 6.61 -7.58
C LEU A 137 -10.37 5.77 -6.62
N SER A 138 -11.32 6.40 -5.94
CA SER A 138 -12.14 5.79 -4.89
C SER A 138 -13.62 5.92 -5.15
N GLN A 139 -14.32 4.79 -5.12
CA GLN A 139 -15.78 4.68 -5.07
C GLN A 139 -16.23 4.24 -3.68
N LYS A 140 -17.55 4.08 -3.50
CA LYS A 140 -18.15 3.68 -2.23
C LYS A 140 -17.64 2.31 -1.73
N ASP A 141 -17.40 1.39 -2.66
CA ASP A 141 -17.10 -0.02 -2.37
C ASP A 141 -15.78 -0.47 -2.99
N PHE A 142 -14.97 0.49 -3.47
CA PHE A 142 -13.84 0.15 -4.32
C PHE A 142 -12.74 1.21 -4.38
N TRP A 143 -11.47 0.80 -4.37
CA TRP A 143 -10.31 1.62 -4.76
C TRP A 143 -9.61 1.06 -5.99
N TYR A 144 -9.29 1.95 -6.92
CA TYR A 144 -8.42 1.71 -8.06
C TYR A 144 -7.13 2.48 -7.85
N GLU A 145 -5.98 1.82 -7.84
CA GLU A 145 -4.68 2.48 -7.79
C GLU A 145 -3.90 2.10 -9.05
N PHE A 146 -3.34 3.09 -9.74
CA PHE A 146 -2.50 2.88 -10.92
C PHE A 146 -1.14 3.52 -10.72
N PHE A 147 -0.10 2.83 -11.20
CA PHE A 147 1.27 3.33 -11.20
C PHE A 147 1.68 3.89 -9.84
N SER A 148 1.67 3.03 -8.82
CA SER A 148 2.07 3.39 -7.47
C SER A 148 3.53 3.03 -7.23
N PRO A 149 4.49 3.96 -7.45
CA PRO A 149 5.89 3.70 -7.16
C PRO A 149 6.12 3.54 -5.65
N PHE A 150 7.12 2.74 -5.30
CA PHE A 150 7.58 2.59 -3.93
C PHE A 150 9.09 2.50 -3.85
N ILE A 151 9.62 2.88 -2.68
CA ILE A 151 11.03 2.73 -2.31
C ILE A 151 11.07 2.17 -0.89
N SER A 152 11.87 1.14 -0.69
CA SER A 152 12.13 0.49 0.59
C SER A 152 13.55 0.81 1.05
N PHE A 153 13.70 1.16 2.32
CA PHE A 153 14.97 1.46 2.95
C PHE A 153 15.30 0.38 3.98
N ASN A 154 16.49 -0.22 3.89
CA ASN A 154 16.97 -1.19 4.88
C ASN A 154 17.10 -0.46 6.24
N LEU A 155 16.45 -0.99 7.27
CA LEU A 155 16.43 -0.34 8.60
C LEU A 155 17.75 -0.46 9.36
N ASP A 156 18.55 -1.49 9.07
CA ASP A 156 19.82 -1.75 9.73
C ASP A 156 20.95 -0.94 9.08
N GLU A 157 20.99 -0.92 7.75
CA GLU A 157 22.07 -0.29 6.98
C GLU A 157 21.77 1.16 6.60
N GLY A 158 20.49 1.57 6.60
CA GLY A 158 20.07 2.92 6.22
C GLY A 158 20.22 3.23 4.73
N VAL A 159 20.41 2.22 3.89
CA VAL A 159 20.51 2.31 2.44
C VAL A 159 19.20 1.94 1.76
N VAL A 160 19.07 2.22 0.46
CA VAL A 160 17.94 1.76 -0.33
C VAL A 160 18.05 0.25 -0.50
N ASP A 161 17.05 -0.47 -0.02
CA ASP A 161 16.94 -1.93 -0.11
C ASP A 161 16.39 -2.36 -1.47
N SER A 162 15.28 -1.73 -1.87
CA SER A 162 14.58 -2.02 -3.12
C SER A 162 13.75 -0.82 -3.58
N TRP A 163 13.44 -0.80 -4.86
CA TRP A 163 12.47 0.12 -5.43
C TRP A 163 11.61 -0.59 -6.47
N GLY A 164 10.43 -0.06 -6.74
CA GLY A 164 9.54 -0.70 -7.69
C GLY A 164 8.28 0.09 -7.97
N ILE A 165 7.36 -0.57 -8.65
CA ILE A 165 6.06 0.00 -9.00
C ILE A 165 4.97 -1.06 -8.90
N THR A 166 3.89 -0.71 -8.21
CA THR A 166 2.62 -1.42 -8.34
C THR A 166 1.90 -0.86 -9.57
N LEU A 167 1.76 -1.66 -10.63
CA LEU A 167 1.16 -1.23 -11.88
C LEU A 167 -0.32 -0.93 -11.72
N VAL A 168 -1.03 -1.83 -11.05
CA VAL A 168 -2.43 -1.68 -10.71
C VAL A 168 -2.73 -2.40 -9.40
N ARG A 169 -3.60 -1.81 -8.57
CA ARG A 169 -4.18 -2.45 -7.40
C ARG A 169 -5.67 -2.16 -7.35
N TYR A 170 -6.43 -3.22 -7.13
CA TYR A 170 -7.88 -3.22 -7.02
C TYR A 170 -8.25 -3.61 -5.61
N THR A 171 -8.87 -2.72 -4.82
CA THR A 171 -9.31 -3.03 -3.46
C THR A 171 -10.83 -2.97 -3.37
N TYR A 172 -11.46 -4.10 -3.07
CA TYR A 172 -12.91 -4.23 -2.88
C TYR A 172 -13.25 -4.09 -1.39
N PHE A 173 -14.18 -3.19 -1.05
CA PHE A 173 -14.65 -3.03 0.32
C PHE A 173 -15.95 -3.77 0.54
N VAL A 174 -16.00 -4.55 1.62
CA VAL A 174 -17.22 -5.18 2.10
C VAL A 174 -17.89 -4.22 3.06
N THR A 175 -19.11 -3.85 2.70
CA THR A 175 -19.79 -2.75 3.35
C THR A 175 -21.15 -3.20 3.87
N LYS A 176 -21.31 -3.14 5.20
CA LYS A 176 -22.64 -3.25 5.83
C LYS A 176 -23.45 -1.97 5.60
#